data_AF-A0A372JGQ7-F1
#
_entry.id   AF-A0A372JGQ7-F1
#
_cell.length_a   1.000
_cell.length_b   1.000
_cell.length_c   1.000
_cell.angle_alpha   90.00
_cell.angle_beta   90.00
_cell.angle_gamma   90.00
#
_symmetry.space_group_name_H-M   'P 1'
#
loop_
_entity.id
_entity.type
_entity.pdbx_description
1 polymer ?
#
loop_
_entity_poly.entity_id
_entity_poly.type
_entity_poly.pdbx_seq_one_letter_code
_entity_poly.pdbx_strand_id
1 'polypeptide(L)'
;MVASRGVTPLWNASAISSEYISAAAFLGTAGLVLAYGTDMLWLPVAATGGFVLLVAFVTAPLRRSGAYTISDFAEWRLGSVAVRRAVSACVCFIGWFYLLPQFQGAGVTLRVLTGAPVWAGWVLVVAVALVLTLSGGMRSITDVQAVQFWVKLLAMAVPAAALLVLWRLDGADAPPGPAVFGRATTIRVQTESAVRVSTATAVTVRGALDGVRHRDEAVVLTAGPHRVGAGAELLFPRGAAVPHADRLPARDG
;
A
#
# COMPACT_ATOMS: atom_id res chain seq x y z
N MET A 1 -28.38 28.94 -13.74
CA MET A 1 -26.98 28.80 -13.31
C MET A 1 -26.79 29.43 -11.93
N VAL A 2 -27.05 28.71 -10.83
CA VAL A 2 -26.81 29.20 -9.44
C VAL A 2 -26.41 28.02 -8.51
N ALA A 3 -25.58 27.09 -8.99
CA ALA A 3 -25.14 25.94 -8.18
C ALA A 3 -23.60 25.79 -8.06
N SER A 4 -22.81 26.68 -8.69
CA SER A 4 -21.35 26.52 -8.78
C SER A 4 -20.52 27.35 -7.77
N ARG A 5 -21.11 27.89 -6.70
CA ARG A 5 -20.40 28.74 -5.72
C ARG A 5 -20.04 28.05 -4.39
N GLY A 6 -20.09 26.72 -4.30
CA GLY A 6 -20.01 26.02 -3.02
C GLY A 6 -18.62 25.54 -2.56
N VAL A 7 -17.76 25.11 -3.49
CA VAL A 7 -16.53 24.37 -3.16
C VAL A 7 -15.34 25.03 -3.85
N THR A 8 -14.33 25.42 -3.08
CA THR A 8 -13.12 26.04 -3.66
C THR A 8 -12.30 24.99 -4.42
N PRO A 9 -11.51 25.39 -5.44
CA PRO A 9 -10.68 24.46 -6.20
C PRO A 9 -9.76 23.61 -5.32
N LEU A 10 -9.15 24.21 -4.29
CA LEU A 10 -8.31 23.51 -3.32
C LEU A 10 -9.12 22.48 -2.53
N TRP A 11 -10.32 22.81 -2.06
CA TRP A 11 -11.16 21.88 -1.30
C TRP A 11 -11.60 20.70 -2.15
N ASN A 12 -11.99 20.96 -3.40
CA ASN A 12 -12.33 19.90 -4.34
C ASN A 12 -11.11 19.01 -4.67
N ALA A 13 -9.93 19.61 -4.86
CA ALA A 13 -8.70 18.88 -5.08
C ALA A 13 -8.31 18.02 -3.86
N SER A 14 -8.46 18.53 -2.64
CA SER A 14 -8.27 17.77 -1.41
C SER A 14 -9.23 16.60 -1.33
N ALA A 15 -10.51 16.79 -1.65
CA ALA A 15 -11.50 15.71 -1.63
C ALA A 15 -11.14 14.58 -2.62
N ILE A 16 -10.83 14.94 -3.87
CA ILE A 16 -10.41 13.99 -4.90
C ILE A 16 -9.12 13.26 -4.48
N SER A 17 -8.16 13.99 -3.91
CA SER A 17 -6.90 13.40 -3.45
C SER A 17 -7.09 12.48 -2.24
N SER A 18 -8.06 12.76 -1.38
CA SER A 18 -8.44 11.87 -0.27
C SER A 18 -8.93 10.52 -0.74
N GLU A 19 -9.74 10.52 -1.80
CA GLU A 19 -10.28 9.31 -2.40
C GLU A 19 -9.18 8.51 -3.10
N TYR A 20 -8.25 9.21 -3.77
CA TYR A 20 -7.06 8.59 -4.34
C TYR A 20 -6.21 7.89 -3.27
N ILE A 21 -6.02 8.52 -2.11
CA ILE A 21 -5.33 7.95 -0.93
C ILE A 21 -6.31 7.08 -0.13
N SER A 22 -6.67 5.94 -0.73
CA SER A 22 -7.60 4.96 -0.16
C SER A 22 -6.89 3.83 0.62
N ALA A 23 -7.65 3.10 1.42
CA ALA A 23 -7.19 1.88 2.09
C ALA A 23 -6.69 0.82 1.09
N ALA A 24 -7.28 0.77 -0.11
CA ALA A 24 -6.83 -0.12 -1.18
C ALA A 24 -5.40 0.17 -1.61
N ALA A 25 -5.10 1.43 -1.91
CA ALA A 25 -3.75 1.85 -2.29
C ALA A 25 -2.75 1.62 -1.16
N PHE A 26 -3.12 1.96 0.08
CA PHE A 26 -2.27 1.79 1.24
C PHE A 26 -1.96 0.31 1.53
N LEU A 27 -2.99 -0.53 1.69
CA LEU A 27 -2.83 -1.96 1.97
C LEU A 27 -2.18 -2.70 0.81
N GLY A 28 -2.52 -2.35 -0.43
CA GLY A 28 -1.92 -2.93 -1.63
C GLY A 28 -0.42 -2.63 -1.70
N THR A 29 -0.02 -1.37 -1.48
CA THR A 29 1.39 -0.98 -1.43
C THR A 29 2.12 -1.67 -0.29
N ALA A 30 1.54 -1.67 0.91
CA ALA A 30 2.13 -2.33 2.08
C ALA A 30 2.31 -3.84 1.84
N GLY A 31 1.32 -4.50 1.23
CA GLY A 31 1.39 -5.92 0.87
C GLY A 31 2.47 -6.22 -0.18
N LEU A 32 2.59 -5.38 -1.21
CA LEU A 32 3.64 -5.52 -2.23
C LEU A 32 5.03 -5.29 -1.63
N VAL A 33 5.19 -4.28 -0.77
CA VAL A 33 6.46 -4.03 -0.08
C VAL A 33 6.82 -5.18 0.86
N LEU A 34 5.84 -5.74 1.57
CA LEU A 34 6.04 -6.91 2.41
C LEU A 34 6.48 -8.14 1.60
N ALA A 35 5.88 -8.34 0.41
CA ALA A 35 6.13 -9.52 -0.42
C ALA A 35 7.40 -9.42 -1.29
N TYR A 36 7.71 -8.22 -1.79
CA TYR A 36 8.72 -8.01 -2.83
C TYR A 36 9.76 -6.93 -2.48
N GLY A 37 9.69 -6.36 -1.27
CA GLY A 37 10.65 -5.37 -0.79
C GLY A 37 10.35 -3.92 -1.21
N THR A 38 11.25 -3.02 -0.81
CA THR A 38 11.10 -1.57 -0.96
C THR A 38 11.10 -1.08 -2.40
N ASP A 39 11.61 -1.88 -3.34
CA ASP A 39 11.60 -1.54 -4.78
C ASP A 39 10.17 -1.34 -5.31
N MET A 40 9.18 -1.95 -4.67
CA MET A 40 7.76 -1.76 -5.00
C MET A 40 7.23 -0.36 -4.70
N LEU A 41 7.97 0.47 -3.94
CA LEU A 41 7.58 1.87 -3.66
C LEU A 41 7.54 2.73 -4.94
N TRP A 42 8.12 2.28 -6.05
CA TRP A 42 7.96 2.91 -7.35
C TRP A 42 6.52 2.83 -7.89
N LEU A 43 5.76 1.78 -7.54
CA LEU A 43 4.40 1.58 -8.07
C LEU A 43 3.42 2.70 -7.65
N PRO A 44 3.34 3.13 -6.38
CA PRO A 44 2.57 4.31 -5.99
C PRO A 44 2.97 5.60 -6.72
N VAL A 45 4.27 5.79 -6.97
CA VAL A 45 4.78 6.96 -7.69
C VAL A 45 4.29 6.94 -9.14
N ALA A 46 4.43 5.80 -9.82
CA ALA A 46 3.92 5.61 -11.17
C ALA A 46 2.39 5.76 -11.24
N ALA A 47 1.67 5.22 -10.26
CA ALA A 47 0.22 5.38 -10.14
C ALA A 47 -0.18 6.86 -9.99
N THR A 48 0.60 7.64 -9.23
CA THR A 48 0.34 9.08 -9.04
C THR A 48 0.60 9.85 -10.33
N GLY A 49 1.68 9.52 -11.04
CA GLY A 49 1.94 10.05 -12.38
C GLY A 49 0.80 9.75 -13.35
N GLY A 50 0.33 8.50 -13.38
CA GLY A 50 -0.83 8.10 -14.18
C GLY A 50 -2.10 8.85 -13.81
N PHE A 51 -2.34 9.10 -12.52
CA PHE A 51 -3.47 9.90 -12.05
C PHE A 51 -3.39 11.36 -12.52
N VAL A 52 -2.22 11.99 -12.47
CA VAL A 52 -2.01 13.35 -12.99
C VAL A 52 -2.30 13.40 -14.50
N LEU A 53 -1.81 12.43 -15.27
CA LEU A 53 -2.09 12.33 -16.70
C LEU A 53 -3.60 12.15 -16.95
N LEU A 54 -4.26 11.27 -16.19
CA LEU A 54 -5.71 11.07 -16.26
C LEU A 54 -6.45 12.39 -16.04
N VAL A 55 -6.14 13.11 -14.97
CA VAL A 55 -6.77 14.40 -14.65
C VAL A 55 -6.48 15.42 -15.75
N ALA A 56 -5.26 15.49 -16.29
CA ALA A 56 -4.90 16.45 -17.32
C ALA A 56 -5.64 16.18 -18.65
N PHE A 57 -5.69 14.92 -19.10
CA PHE A 57 -6.21 14.57 -20.42
C PHE A 57 -7.72 14.27 -20.44
N VAL A 58 -8.29 13.74 -19.37
CA VAL A 58 -9.69 13.28 -19.34
C VAL A 58 -10.64 14.36 -18.84
N THR A 59 -10.18 15.24 -17.94
CA THR A 59 -11.06 16.27 -17.35
C THR A 59 -11.59 17.25 -18.38
N ALA A 60 -10.78 17.68 -19.36
CA ALA A 60 -11.23 18.65 -20.37
C ALA A 60 -12.30 18.09 -21.33
N PRO A 61 -12.16 16.88 -21.92
CA PRO A 61 -13.24 16.22 -22.65
C PRO A 61 -14.53 16.05 -21.84
N LEU A 62 -14.44 15.59 -20.59
CA LEU A 62 -15.60 15.40 -19.72
C LEU A 62 -16.33 16.72 -19.48
N ARG A 63 -15.61 17.79 -19.12
CA ARG A 63 -16.20 19.12 -18.89
C ARG A 63 -16.89 19.70 -20.12
N ARG A 64 -16.36 19.45 -21.33
CA ARG A 64 -16.95 19.94 -22.59
C ARG A 64 -18.21 19.18 -22.99
N SER A 65 -18.35 17.92 -22.58
CA SER A 65 -19.53 17.10 -22.91
C SER A 65 -20.79 17.49 -22.13
N GLY A 66 -20.64 18.12 -20.96
CA GLY A 66 -21.77 18.38 -20.04
C GLY A 66 -22.35 17.13 -19.37
N ALA A 67 -21.75 15.95 -19.57
CA ALA A 67 -22.17 14.71 -18.93
C ALA A 67 -21.85 14.71 -17.43
N TYR A 68 -22.78 14.18 -16.61
CA TYR A 68 -22.62 14.10 -15.16
C TYR A 68 -21.97 12.79 -14.69
N THR A 69 -22.00 11.73 -15.52
CA THR A 69 -21.36 10.44 -15.24
C THR A 69 -20.53 9.96 -16.43
N ILE A 70 -19.58 9.04 -16.18
CA ILE A 70 -18.79 8.39 -17.25
C ILE A 70 -19.71 7.63 -18.22
N SER A 71 -20.78 7.04 -17.71
CA SER A 71 -21.78 6.33 -18.52
C SER A 71 -22.52 7.28 -19.46
N ASP A 72 -22.92 8.47 -18.96
CA ASP A 72 -23.58 9.48 -19.80
C ASP A 72 -22.62 10.03 -20.84
N PHE A 73 -21.34 10.20 -20.49
CA PHE A 73 -20.32 10.59 -21.45
C PHE A 73 -20.17 9.56 -22.58
N ALA A 74 -20.19 8.27 -22.23
CA ALA A 74 -20.09 7.19 -23.20
C ALA A 74 -21.32 7.15 -24.14
N GLU A 75 -22.53 7.37 -23.59
CA GLU A 75 -23.73 7.52 -24.41
C GLU A 75 -23.65 8.73 -25.33
N TRP A 76 -23.30 9.90 -24.80
CA TRP A 76 -23.16 11.13 -25.57
C TRP A 76 -22.15 10.97 -26.72
N ARG A 77 -21.05 10.26 -26.47
CA ARG A 77 -19.98 10.05 -27.46
C ARG A 77 -20.35 9.02 -28.55
N LEU A 78 -21.13 8.00 -28.21
CA LEU A 78 -21.39 6.83 -29.06
C LEU A 78 -22.85 6.67 -29.49
N GLY A 79 -23.76 7.50 -28.99
CA GLY A 79 -25.19 7.50 -29.34
C GLY A 79 -25.96 6.26 -28.90
N SER A 80 -25.50 5.52 -27.88
CA SER A 80 -26.06 4.20 -27.52
C SER A 80 -26.39 4.05 -26.03
N VAL A 81 -27.68 3.83 -25.74
CA VAL A 81 -28.19 3.49 -24.41
C VAL A 81 -27.63 2.15 -23.92
N ALA A 82 -27.38 1.20 -24.82
CA ALA A 82 -26.79 -0.09 -24.47
C ALA A 82 -25.37 0.08 -23.92
N VAL A 83 -24.58 0.99 -24.54
CA VAL A 83 -23.25 1.34 -24.04
C VAL A 83 -23.35 2.04 -22.68
N ARG A 84 -24.30 2.96 -22.48
CA ARG A 84 -24.53 3.57 -21.15
C ARG A 84 -24.69 2.51 -20.06
N ARG A 85 -25.53 1.51 -20.32
CA ARG A 85 -25.83 0.42 -19.36
C ARG A 85 -24.60 -0.45 -19.12
N ALA A 86 -23.88 -0.83 -20.17
CA ALA A 86 -22.65 -1.61 -20.05
C ALA A 86 -21.58 -0.89 -19.23
N VAL A 87 -21.35 0.40 -19.50
CA VAL A 87 -20.42 1.24 -18.74
C VAL A 87 -20.87 1.41 -17.29
N SER A 88 -22.16 1.62 -17.05
CA SER A 88 -22.71 1.72 -15.69
C SER A 88 -22.49 0.43 -14.90
N ALA A 89 -22.75 -0.73 -15.52
CA ALA A 89 -22.52 -2.02 -14.90
C ALA A 89 -21.02 -2.23 -14.60
N CYS A 90 -20.13 -1.85 -15.52
CA CYS A 90 -18.69 -1.92 -15.33
C CYS A 90 -18.21 -1.03 -14.17
N VAL A 91 -18.70 0.22 -14.09
CA VAL A 91 -18.39 1.14 -12.99
C VAL A 91 -18.86 0.58 -11.65
N CYS A 92 -20.10 0.06 -11.57
CA CYS A 92 -20.61 -0.57 -10.35
C CYS A 92 -19.80 -1.81 -9.96
N PHE A 93 -19.41 -2.64 -10.94
CA PHE A 93 -18.60 -3.82 -10.73
C PHE A 93 -17.22 -3.45 -10.17
N ILE A 94 -16.52 -2.48 -10.77
CA ILE A 94 -15.25 -1.97 -10.26
C ILE A 94 -15.43 -1.39 -8.85
N GLY A 95 -16.49 -0.60 -8.63
CA GLY A 95 -16.83 -0.04 -7.33
C GLY A 95 -16.99 -1.12 -6.24
N TRP A 96 -17.64 -2.24 -6.56
CA TRP A 96 -17.79 -3.37 -5.63
C TRP A 96 -16.44 -3.97 -5.20
N PHE A 97 -15.52 -4.20 -6.15
CA PHE A 97 -14.18 -4.67 -5.83
C PHE A 97 -13.39 -3.67 -4.99
N TYR A 98 -13.61 -2.38 -5.19
CA TYR A 98 -12.98 -1.32 -4.39
C TYR A 98 -13.44 -1.32 -2.92
N LEU A 99 -14.63 -1.84 -2.61
CA LEU A 99 -15.11 -1.94 -1.22
C LEU A 99 -14.36 -3.00 -0.40
N LEU A 100 -13.91 -4.08 -1.04
CA LEU A 100 -13.23 -5.20 -0.35
C LEU A 100 -12.03 -4.74 0.52
N PRO A 101 -11.02 -4.04 -0.03
CA PRO A 101 -9.90 -3.57 0.78
C PRO A 101 -10.31 -2.49 1.78
N GLN A 102 -11.37 -1.72 1.55
CA GLN A 102 -11.87 -0.73 2.50
C GLN A 102 -12.47 -1.40 3.74
N PHE A 103 -13.30 -2.42 3.54
CA PHE A 103 -13.83 -3.25 4.62
C PHE A 103 -12.73 -4.00 5.35
N GLN A 104 -11.79 -4.58 4.63
CA GLN A 104 -10.64 -5.25 5.26
C GLN A 104 -9.81 -4.28 6.10
N GLY A 105 -9.52 -3.09 5.57
CA GLY A 105 -8.79 -2.04 6.30
C GLY A 105 -9.52 -1.63 7.58
N ALA A 106 -10.83 -1.40 7.51
CA ALA A 106 -11.64 -1.04 8.66
C ALA A 106 -11.71 -2.14 9.72
N GLY A 107 -11.94 -3.39 9.28
CA GLY A 107 -12.06 -4.54 10.18
C GLY A 107 -10.75 -4.85 10.90
N VAL A 108 -9.61 -4.81 10.20
CA VAL A 108 -8.29 -4.99 10.82
C VAL A 108 -7.99 -3.86 11.79
N THR A 109 -8.25 -2.61 11.41
CA THR A 109 -8.00 -1.44 12.27
C THR A 109 -8.82 -1.52 13.55
N LEU A 110 -10.12 -1.80 13.45
CA LEU A 110 -10.99 -1.90 14.62
C LEU A 110 -10.53 -3.01 15.57
N ARG A 111 -10.16 -4.17 15.02
CA ARG A 111 -9.64 -5.30 15.80
C ARG A 111 -8.35 -4.93 16.55
N VAL A 112 -7.42 -4.22 15.90
CA VAL A 112 -6.17 -3.78 16.54
C VAL A 112 -6.43 -2.80 17.68
N LEU A 113 -7.41 -1.90 17.53
CA LEU A 113 -7.71 -0.87 18.54
C LEU A 113 -8.55 -1.38 19.72
N THR A 114 -9.47 -2.32 19.48
CA THR A 114 -10.51 -2.69 20.45
C THR A 114 -10.57 -4.17 20.78
N GLY A 115 -9.88 -5.03 20.01
CA GLY A 115 -10.02 -6.49 20.09
C GLY A 115 -11.32 -7.04 19.48
N ALA A 116 -12.20 -6.19 18.94
CA ALA A 116 -13.47 -6.59 18.33
C ALA A 116 -13.28 -7.48 17.08
N PRO A 117 -14.29 -8.29 16.72
CA PRO A 117 -14.24 -9.09 15.50
C PRO A 117 -14.23 -8.22 14.24
N VAL A 118 -13.58 -8.71 13.17
CA VAL A 118 -13.36 -7.97 11.91
C VAL A 118 -14.66 -7.47 11.27
N TRP A 119 -15.72 -8.29 11.30
CA TRP A 119 -17.01 -7.95 10.71
C TRP A 119 -17.64 -6.70 11.35
N ALA A 120 -17.35 -6.41 12.62
CA ALA A 120 -17.85 -5.22 13.30
C ALA A 120 -17.30 -3.94 12.65
N GLY A 121 -16.07 -3.97 12.13
CA GLY A 121 -15.50 -2.85 11.38
C GLY A 121 -16.18 -2.62 10.04
N TRP A 122 -16.66 -3.69 9.39
CA TRP A 122 -17.42 -3.57 8.14
C TRP A 122 -18.75 -2.87 8.38
N VAL A 123 -19.48 -3.34 9.40
CA VAL A 123 -20.78 -2.76 9.80
C VAL A 123 -20.61 -1.29 10.19
N LEU A 124 -19.56 -0.96 10.95
CA LEU A 124 -19.27 0.42 11.35
C LEU A 124 -19.05 1.33 10.13
N VAL A 125 -18.23 0.92 9.17
CA VAL A 125 -17.99 1.73 7.96
C VAL A 125 -19.26 1.90 7.13
N VAL A 126 -20.04 0.83 6.94
CA VAL A 126 -21.32 0.92 6.21
C VAL A 126 -22.28 1.87 6.92
N ALA A 127 -22.41 1.77 8.24
CA ALA A 127 -23.29 2.64 9.02
C ALA A 127 -22.86 4.12 8.91
N VAL A 128 -21.57 4.42 9.10
CA VAL A 128 -21.05 5.79 8.99
C VAL A 128 -21.23 6.33 7.57
N ALA A 129 -20.90 5.55 6.54
CA ALA A 129 -21.06 5.96 5.15
C ALA A 129 -22.53 6.24 4.80
N LEU A 130 -23.47 5.40 5.25
CA LEU A 130 -24.90 5.59 5.05
C LEU A 130 -25.40 6.86 5.75
N VAL A 131 -25.04 7.06 7.02
CA VAL A 131 -25.43 8.25 7.77
C VAL A 131 -24.94 9.52 7.08
N LEU A 132 -23.66 9.57 6.68
CA LEU A 132 -23.08 10.73 5.99
C LEU A 132 -23.74 11.00 4.63
N THR A 133 -23.98 9.94 3.85
CA THR A 133 -24.56 10.06 2.51
C THR A 133 -26.02 10.52 2.56
N LEU A 134 -26.81 9.94 3.47
CA LEU A 134 -28.23 10.26 3.60
C LEU A 134 -28.48 11.64 4.23
N SER A 135 -27.61 12.09 5.12
CA SER A 135 -27.80 13.36 5.84
C SER A 135 -27.33 14.60 5.08
N GLY A 136 -26.32 14.48 4.21
CA GLY A 136 -25.62 15.65 3.67
C GLY A 136 -25.48 15.75 2.15
N GLY A 137 -25.89 14.73 1.39
CA GLY A 137 -25.77 14.71 -0.07
C GLY A 137 -24.32 14.87 -0.58
N MET A 138 -24.15 15.16 -1.88
CA MET A 138 -22.81 15.22 -2.50
C MET A 138 -21.87 16.27 -1.88
N ARG A 139 -22.41 17.42 -1.43
CA ARG A 139 -21.59 18.48 -0.82
C ARG A 139 -20.96 18.03 0.49
N SER A 140 -21.72 17.35 1.35
CA SER A 140 -21.19 16.82 2.61
C SER A 140 -20.11 15.77 2.37
N ILE A 141 -20.26 14.93 1.36
CA ILE A 141 -19.24 13.94 0.99
C ILE A 141 -17.93 14.64 0.61
N THR A 142 -18.00 15.68 -0.23
CA THR A 142 -16.81 16.46 -0.61
C THR A 142 -16.13 17.11 0.61
N ASP A 143 -16.91 17.68 1.52
CA ASP A 143 -16.37 18.32 2.72
C ASP A 143 -15.68 17.30 3.66
N VAL A 144 -16.31 16.15 3.90
CA VAL A 144 -15.73 15.07 4.71
C VAL A 144 -14.45 14.53 4.06
N GLN A 145 -14.46 14.29 2.75
CA GLN A 145 -13.29 13.81 2.03
C GLN A 145 -12.13 14.80 2.11
N ALA A 146 -12.39 16.10 1.94
CA ALA A 146 -11.36 17.14 2.04
C ALA A 146 -10.73 17.18 3.43
N VAL A 147 -11.53 17.07 4.51
CA VAL A 147 -11.01 16.98 5.88
C VAL A 147 -10.17 15.72 6.07
N GLN A 148 -10.67 14.56 5.61
CA GLN A 148 -9.93 13.30 5.69
C GLN A 148 -8.58 13.38 4.98
N PHE A 149 -8.47 14.11 3.86
CA PHE A 149 -7.20 14.32 3.17
C PHE A 149 -6.18 14.98 4.09
N TRP A 150 -6.54 16.11 4.71
CA TRP A 150 -5.63 16.84 5.59
C TRP A 150 -5.25 16.04 6.84
N VAL A 151 -6.22 15.29 7.41
CA VAL A 151 -5.95 14.39 8.55
C VAL A 151 -4.98 13.27 8.15
N LYS A 152 -5.24 12.57 7.03
CA LYS A 152 -4.34 11.53 6.50
C LYS A 152 -2.96 12.09 6.19
N LEU A 153 -2.90 13.29 5.59
CA LEU A 153 -1.67 13.96 5.23
C LEU A 153 -0.85 14.30 6.48
N LEU A 154 -1.43 14.91 7.50
CA LEU A 154 -0.72 15.17 8.76
C LEU A 154 -0.27 13.88 9.45
N ALA A 155 -1.15 12.87 9.49
CA ALA A 155 -0.85 11.59 10.10
C ALA A 155 0.36 10.89 9.46
N MET A 156 0.59 11.11 8.17
CA MET A 156 1.77 10.59 7.47
C MET A 156 2.98 11.54 7.52
N ALA A 157 2.75 12.85 7.36
CA ALA A 157 3.80 13.86 7.27
C ALA A 157 4.53 14.05 8.60
N VAL A 158 3.83 14.00 9.74
CA VAL A 158 4.45 14.22 11.06
C VAL A 158 5.46 13.12 11.40
N PRO A 159 5.12 11.81 11.34
CA PRO A 159 6.11 10.76 11.56
C PRO A 159 7.24 10.80 10.52
N ALA A 160 6.94 11.06 9.25
CA ALA A 160 7.96 11.15 8.21
C ALA A 160 8.95 12.30 8.46
N ALA A 161 8.45 13.48 8.86
CA ALA A 161 9.29 14.62 9.22
C ALA A 161 10.13 14.35 10.47
N ALA A 162 9.54 13.71 11.50
CA ALA A 162 10.28 13.32 12.70
C ALA A 162 11.43 12.34 12.37
N LEU A 163 11.16 11.32 11.55
CA LEU A 163 12.19 10.38 11.08
C LEU A 163 13.28 11.08 10.27
N LEU A 164 12.91 12.02 9.39
CA LEU A 164 13.86 12.78 8.59
C LEU A 164 14.73 13.69 9.47
N VAL A 165 14.16 14.32 10.50
CA VAL A 165 14.91 15.12 11.46
C VAL A 165 15.86 14.24 12.26
N LEU A 166 15.40 13.10 12.79
CA LEU A 166 16.26 12.15 13.50
C LEU A 166 17.42 11.67 12.61
N TRP A 167 17.13 11.32 11.36
CA TRP A 167 18.15 10.91 10.39
C TRP A 167 19.21 11.99 10.13
N ARG A 168 18.79 13.27 10.03
CA ARG A 168 19.73 14.40 9.89
C ARG A 168 20.55 14.63 11.16
N LEU A 169 19.96 14.42 12.33
CA LEU A 169 20.65 14.55 13.62
C LEU A 169 21.66 13.40 13.85
N ASP A 170 21.37 12.21 13.33
CA ASP A 170 22.26 11.04 13.40
C ASP A 170 23.47 11.14 12.45
N GLY A 171 23.60 12.21 11.65
CA GLY A 171 24.73 12.43 10.76
C GLY A 171 24.81 11.43 9.59
N ALA A 172 23.69 10.81 9.23
CA ALA A 172 23.63 9.89 8.12
C ALA A 172 23.61 10.69 6.80
N ASP A 173 24.79 10.96 6.22
CA ASP A 173 24.91 11.68 4.94
C ASP A 173 24.56 10.82 3.71
N ALA A 174 24.32 9.51 3.90
CA ALA A 174 23.99 8.57 2.84
C ALA A 174 22.55 8.04 2.97
N PRO A 175 21.80 7.85 1.85
CA PRO A 175 20.54 7.12 1.88
C PRO A 175 20.77 5.76 2.56
N PRO A 176 19.77 5.21 3.28
CA PRO A 176 19.95 3.95 3.98
C PRO A 176 20.46 2.90 2.99
N GLY A 177 21.67 2.39 3.24
CA GLY A 177 22.18 1.21 2.57
C GLY A 177 21.25 0.02 2.84
N PRO A 178 21.50 -1.14 2.21
CA PRO A 178 20.76 -2.36 2.55
C PRO A 178 20.75 -2.53 4.07
N ALA A 179 19.57 -2.82 4.65
CA ALA A 179 19.41 -2.94 6.10
C ALA A 179 20.50 -3.87 6.64
N VAL A 180 21.24 -3.42 7.67
CA VAL A 180 22.31 -4.22 8.29
C VAL A 180 21.92 -4.61 9.70
N PHE A 181 22.37 -5.78 10.14
CA PHE A 181 22.20 -6.18 11.54
C PHE A 181 23.06 -5.31 12.45
N GLY A 182 22.43 -4.47 13.28
CA GLY A 182 23.11 -3.61 14.26
C GLY A 182 23.83 -4.38 15.38
N ARG A 183 23.55 -5.68 15.52
CA ARG A 183 24.17 -6.62 16.46
C ARG A 183 24.24 -8.02 15.83
N ALA A 184 25.13 -8.87 16.33
CA ALA A 184 25.15 -10.27 15.91
C ALA A 184 23.76 -10.90 16.14
N THR A 185 23.17 -11.46 15.09
CA THR A 185 21.77 -11.92 15.10
C THR A 185 21.71 -13.35 14.56
N THR A 186 21.12 -14.25 15.34
CA THR A 186 20.87 -15.63 14.94
C THR A 186 19.49 -15.73 14.29
N ILE A 187 19.44 -16.11 13.02
CA ILE A 187 18.22 -16.42 12.29
C ILE A 187 18.00 -17.93 12.36
N ARG A 188 16.88 -18.34 12.96
CA ARG A 188 16.47 -19.75 12.97
C ARG A 188 15.41 -19.98 11.91
N VAL A 189 15.74 -20.83 10.94
CA VAL A 189 14.87 -21.17 9.83
C VAL A 189 13.98 -22.35 10.24
N GLN A 190 12.68 -22.12 10.40
CA GLN A 190 11.75 -23.18 10.82
C GLN A 190 11.37 -24.12 9.67
N THR A 191 11.31 -23.60 8.45
CA THR A 191 10.90 -24.32 7.24
C THR A 191 11.93 -24.09 6.15
N GLU A 192 12.20 -25.08 5.29
CA GLU A 192 13.16 -24.89 4.19
C GLU A 192 12.79 -23.65 3.37
N SER A 193 13.74 -22.71 3.24
CA SER A 193 13.51 -21.40 2.64
C SER A 193 14.65 -21.00 1.72
N ALA A 194 14.31 -20.48 0.55
CA ALA A 194 15.26 -19.79 -0.30
C ALA A 194 15.47 -18.36 0.22
N VAL A 195 16.71 -18.01 0.49
CA VAL A 195 17.14 -16.73 1.04
C VAL A 195 18.10 -16.10 0.04
N ARG A 196 17.84 -14.87 -0.37
CA ARG A 196 18.70 -14.11 -1.27
C ARG A 196 19.59 -13.16 -0.48
N VAL A 197 20.89 -13.29 -0.70
CA VAL A 197 21.92 -12.46 -0.08
C VAL A 197 22.35 -11.40 -1.08
N SER A 198 22.32 -10.13 -0.67
CA SER A 198 22.65 -8.97 -1.53
C SER A 198 24.15 -8.74 -1.70
N THR A 199 24.96 -9.15 -0.71
CA THR A 199 26.41 -8.91 -0.67
C THR A 199 27.08 -10.10 0.01
N ALA A 200 28.24 -10.53 -0.52
CA ALA A 200 28.93 -11.67 0.04
C ALA A 200 29.17 -11.50 1.54
N THR A 201 28.62 -12.39 2.36
CA THR A 201 28.56 -12.24 3.82
C THR A 201 29.03 -13.52 4.49
N ALA A 202 30.04 -13.40 5.36
CA ALA A 202 30.47 -14.50 6.22
C ALA A 202 29.44 -14.72 7.34
N VAL A 203 28.91 -15.93 7.43
CA VAL A 203 27.92 -16.35 8.43
C VAL A 203 28.38 -17.64 9.10
N THR A 204 28.01 -17.85 10.36
CA THR A 204 28.18 -19.16 10.99
C THR A 204 26.92 -19.98 10.78
N VAL A 205 27.06 -21.16 10.20
CA VAL A 205 25.95 -22.02 9.79
C VAL A 205 25.91 -23.27 10.66
N ARG A 206 24.74 -23.55 11.24
CA ARG A 206 24.45 -24.80 11.92
C ARG A 206 23.20 -25.42 11.29
N GLY A 207 23.35 -26.50 10.54
CA GLY A 207 22.25 -27.13 9.79
C GLY A 207 22.56 -27.26 8.30
N ALA A 208 21.54 -27.42 7.48
CA ALA A 208 21.71 -27.57 6.04
C ALA A 208 21.67 -26.22 5.31
N LEU A 209 22.64 -25.98 4.43
CA LEU A 209 22.73 -24.83 3.54
C LEU A 209 23.15 -25.33 2.15
N ASP A 210 22.39 -24.99 1.11
CA ASP A 210 22.59 -25.43 -0.28
C ASP A 210 22.77 -26.95 -0.42
N GLY A 211 22.10 -27.72 0.43
CA GLY A 211 22.18 -29.18 0.48
C GLY A 211 23.37 -29.75 1.26
N VAL A 212 24.29 -28.89 1.73
CA VAL A 212 25.46 -29.27 2.54
C VAL A 212 25.15 -29.06 4.03
N ARG A 213 25.52 -30.02 4.88
CA ARG A 213 25.35 -29.89 6.34
C ARG A 213 26.60 -29.27 6.97
N HIS A 214 26.38 -28.20 7.71
CA HIS A 214 27.40 -27.49 8.48
C HIS A 214 27.14 -27.63 9.98
N ARG A 215 28.21 -27.71 10.77
CA ARG A 215 28.16 -27.78 12.24
C ARG A 215 28.95 -26.62 12.85
N ASP A 216 28.30 -25.47 12.96
CA ASP A 216 28.89 -24.23 13.50
C ASP A 216 30.12 -23.77 12.70
N GLU A 217 30.06 -23.93 11.37
CA GLU A 217 31.15 -23.55 10.46
C GLU A 217 30.93 -22.14 9.90
N ALA A 218 32.02 -21.40 9.72
CA ALA A 218 31.98 -20.12 9.02
C ALA A 218 31.92 -20.37 7.50
N VAL A 219 30.80 -20.00 6.89
CA VAL A 219 30.54 -20.10 5.45
C VAL A 219 30.36 -18.70 4.88
N VAL A 220 30.96 -18.43 3.73
CA VAL A 220 30.72 -17.18 2.99
C VAL A 220 29.54 -17.41 2.04
N LEU A 221 28.39 -16.81 2.36
CA LEU A 221 27.28 -16.74 1.42
C LEU A 221 27.65 -15.75 0.33
N THR A 222 27.61 -16.17 -0.93
CA THR A 222 27.86 -15.28 -2.08
C THR A 222 26.62 -14.41 -2.35
N ALA A 223 26.77 -13.39 -3.20
CA ALA A 223 25.59 -12.64 -3.63
C ALA A 223 24.72 -13.54 -4.54
N GLY A 224 23.46 -13.73 -4.18
CA GLY A 224 22.56 -14.64 -4.90
C GLY A 224 21.61 -15.43 -4.00
N PRO A 225 20.81 -16.35 -4.59
CA PRO A 225 19.91 -17.21 -3.85
C PRO A 225 20.65 -18.38 -3.20
N HIS A 226 20.32 -18.65 -1.93
CA HIS A 226 20.80 -19.77 -1.13
C HIS A 226 19.63 -20.52 -0.51
N ARG A 227 19.69 -21.84 -0.43
CA ARG A 227 18.66 -22.68 0.20
C ARG A 227 19.06 -23.02 1.62
N VAL A 228 18.23 -22.61 2.58
CA VAL A 228 18.46 -22.89 4.00
C VAL A 228 17.47 -23.96 4.43
N GLY A 229 17.99 -25.09 4.93
CA GLY A 229 17.18 -26.23 5.36
C GLY A 229 16.37 -25.94 6.62
N ALA A 230 15.27 -26.67 6.80
CA ALA A 230 14.45 -26.59 7.99
C ALA A 230 15.27 -26.94 9.25
N GLY A 231 15.13 -26.11 10.29
CA GLY A 231 15.86 -26.24 11.54
C GLY A 231 17.29 -25.68 11.54
N ALA A 232 17.76 -25.09 10.43
CA ALA A 232 19.07 -24.47 10.37
C ALA A 232 19.11 -23.13 11.11
N GLU A 233 20.26 -22.84 11.72
CA GLU A 233 20.57 -21.58 12.39
C GLU A 233 21.71 -20.89 11.65
N LEU A 234 21.49 -19.62 11.31
CA LEU A 234 22.45 -18.76 10.63
C LEU A 234 22.79 -17.59 11.56
N LEU A 235 24.03 -17.51 11.99
CA LEU A 235 24.53 -16.39 12.77
C LEU A 235 25.15 -15.34 11.83
N PHE A 236 24.51 -14.18 11.77
CA PHE A 236 25.01 -13.03 11.03
C PHE A 236 25.81 -12.12 11.96
N PRO A 237 27.05 -11.73 11.58
CA PRO A 237 27.84 -10.79 12.37
C PRO A 237 27.24 -9.38 12.32
N ARG A 238 27.65 -8.52 13.26
CA ARG A 238 27.27 -7.09 13.23
C ARG A 238 27.74 -6.46 11.92
N GLY A 239 26.85 -5.70 11.27
CA GLY A 239 27.12 -5.04 9.99
C GLY A 239 26.84 -5.90 8.75
N ALA A 240 26.47 -7.17 8.92
CA ALA A 240 26.01 -8.00 7.82
C ALA A 240 24.68 -7.48 7.24
N ALA A 241 24.55 -7.49 5.92
CA ALA A 241 23.30 -7.16 5.25
C ALA A 241 22.20 -8.17 5.62
N VAL A 242 21.00 -7.67 5.89
CA VAL A 242 19.82 -8.48 6.18
C VAL A 242 19.41 -9.18 4.89
N PRO A 243 19.42 -10.52 4.87
CA PRO A 243 19.05 -11.25 3.67
C PRO A 243 17.53 -11.25 3.47
N HIS A 244 17.08 -11.30 2.22
CA HIS A 244 15.66 -11.29 1.88
C HIS A 244 15.19 -12.71 1.56
N ALA A 245 14.05 -13.14 2.12
CA ALA A 245 13.43 -14.39 1.70
C ALA A 245 12.99 -14.26 0.22
N ASP A 246 13.44 -15.18 -0.63
CA ASP A 246 13.11 -15.16 -2.07
C ASP A 246 11.63 -15.55 -2.30
N ARG A 247 11.04 -16.25 -1.32
CA ARG A 247 9.59 -16.47 -1.17
C ARG A 247 9.24 -16.47 0.32
N LEU A 248 8.25 -15.68 0.72
CA LEU A 248 7.55 -15.92 1.97
C LEU A 248 6.92 -17.32 1.87
N PRO A 249 7.12 -18.23 2.85
CA PRO A 249 6.39 -19.49 2.86
C PRO A 249 4.90 -19.14 2.88
N ALA A 250 4.17 -19.57 1.86
CA ALA A 250 2.72 -19.53 1.89
C ALA A 250 2.29 -20.29 3.14
N ARG A 251 1.72 -19.60 4.12
CA ARG A 251 0.98 -20.27 5.17
C ARG A 251 -0.28 -20.77 4.51
N ASP A 252 -0.31 -22.06 4.19
CA ASP A 252 -1.56 -22.77 3.96
C ASP A 252 -2.35 -22.70 5.27
N GLY A 253 -3.33 -21.81 5.31
CA GLY A 253 -4.23 -21.57 6.43
C GLY A 253 -5.56 -21.05 5.92
#